data_AF-A0AAU9DQ43-F1
#
_entry.id   AF-A0AAU9DQ43-F1
#
_cell.length_a   1.000
_cell.length_b   1.000
_cell.length_c   1.000
_cell.angle_alpha   90.00
_cell.angle_beta   90.00
_cell.angle_gamma   90.00
#
_symmetry.space_group_name_H-M   'P 1'
#
loop_
_entity.id
_entity.type
_entity.pdbx_description
1 polymer ?
#
loop_
_entity_poly.entity_id
_entity_poly.type
_entity_poly.pdbx_seq_one_letter_code
_entity_poly.pdbx_strand_id
1 'polypeptide(L)'
;MNELDDIFGAYLKTIQPAEHQQKFHHLLIKIDLTLELNAYPELRNGHPSFFLNGQPIISLNASDQSIVVKPGAPALKHFGKNIETAKIKFNSESIQIPWDQEFPTNLVNSFIKFNEANILDNAEGIDHAED
;
A
#
# COMPACT_ATOMS: atom_id res chain seq x y z
N MET A 1 -3.17 20.16 -9.74
CA MET A 1 -3.34 19.53 -8.41
C MET A 1 -3.48 18.05 -8.66
N ASN A 2 -2.69 17.22 -7.97
CA ASN A 2 -2.80 15.78 -8.09
C ASN A 2 -4.01 15.30 -7.29
N GLU A 3 -4.74 14.28 -7.73
CA GLU A 3 -5.91 13.75 -6.99
C GLU A 3 -5.53 13.32 -5.57
N LEU A 4 -4.32 12.76 -5.41
CA LEU A 4 -3.75 12.39 -4.12
C LEU A 4 -3.56 13.59 -3.17
N ASP A 5 -3.28 14.79 -3.67
CA ASP A 5 -3.18 15.99 -2.82
C ASP A 5 -4.55 16.43 -2.29
N ASP A 6 -5.63 16.15 -3.03
CA ASP A 6 -6.99 16.46 -2.57
C ASP A 6 -7.42 15.49 -1.46
N ILE A 7 -7.18 14.20 -1.67
CA ILE A 7 -7.62 13.14 -0.75
C ILE A 7 -6.70 13.02 0.47
N PHE A 8 -5.39 13.08 0.26
CA PHE A 8 -4.38 12.86 1.31
C PHE A 8 -3.70 14.16 1.77
N GLY A 9 -4.01 15.32 1.19
CA GLY A 9 -3.30 16.57 1.51
C GLY A 9 -3.37 16.97 2.98
N ALA A 10 -4.49 16.71 3.66
CA ALA A 10 -4.61 16.95 5.09
C ALA A 10 -3.69 16.01 5.91
N TYR A 11 -3.59 14.74 5.50
CA TYR A 11 -2.70 13.76 6.11
C TYR A 11 -1.23 14.07 5.86
N LEU A 12 -0.85 14.44 4.63
CA LEU A 12 0.52 14.79 4.28
C LEU A 12 1.05 15.95 5.15
N LYS A 13 0.19 16.93 5.47
CA LYS A 13 0.55 18.07 6.33
C LYS A 13 0.85 17.68 7.78
N THR A 14 0.44 16.50 8.25
CA THR A 14 0.77 16.03 9.61
C THR A 14 2.14 15.39 9.70
N ILE A 15 2.74 15.04 8.56
CA ILE A 15 4.03 14.34 8.50
C ILE A 15 5.15 15.37 8.64
N GLN A 16 6.03 15.17 9.61
CA GLN A 16 7.22 15.98 9.83
C GLN A 16 8.45 15.09 10.01
N PRO A 17 9.66 15.58 9.67
CA PRO A 17 9.95 16.82 8.95
C PRO A 17 9.44 16.83 7.49
N ALA A 18 9.54 17.98 6.81
CA ALA A 18 9.11 18.15 5.42
C ALA A 18 9.74 17.13 4.46
N GLU A 19 10.97 16.68 4.75
CA GLU A 19 11.63 15.60 3.99
C GLU A 19 10.85 14.28 4.05
N HIS A 20 10.32 13.91 5.22
CA HIS A 20 9.48 12.71 5.38
C HIS A 20 8.16 12.89 4.62
N GLN A 21 7.56 14.08 4.69
CA GLN A 21 6.35 14.40 3.94
C GLN A 21 6.57 14.25 2.42
N GLN A 22 7.65 14.83 1.89
CA GLN A 22 7.97 14.74 0.46
C GLN A 22 8.25 13.29 0.05
N LYS A 23 9.02 12.56 0.86
CA LYS A 23 9.30 11.14 0.60
C LYS A 23 8.01 10.34 0.59
N PHE A 24 7.14 10.51 1.58
CA PHE A 24 5.85 9.82 1.66
C PHE A 24 4.93 10.18 0.48
N HIS A 25 4.84 11.45 0.11
CA HIS A 25 4.05 11.88 -1.04
C HIS A 25 4.54 11.21 -2.34
N HIS A 26 5.86 11.18 -2.55
CA HIS A 26 6.46 10.52 -3.71
C HIS A 26 6.15 9.01 -3.74
N LEU A 27 6.03 8.37 -2.58
CA LEU A 27 5.62 6.97 -2.48
C LEU A 27 4.16 6.75 -2.84
N LEU A 28 3.26 7.62 -2.38
CA LEU A 28 1.85 7.55 -2.77
C LEU A 28 1.69 7.66 -4.28
N ILE A 29 2.40 8.61 -4.91
CA ILE A 29 2.39 8.77 -6.38
C ILE A 29 2.93 7.52 -7.08
N LYS A 30 4.03 6.94 -6.59
CA LYS A 30 4.58 5.71 -7.17
C LYS A 30 3.61 4.53 -7.07
N ILE A 31 2.91 4.40 -5.95
CA ILE A 31 1.92 3.36 -5.74
C ILE A 31 0.76 3.56 -6.70
N ASP A 32 0.20 4.76 -6.74
CA ASP A 32 -0.89 5.15 -7.65
C ASP A 32 -0.60 4.82 -9.12
N LEU A 33 0.62 5.14 -9.59
CA LEU A 33 1.07 4.82 -10.95
C LEU A 33 1.26 3.31 -11.22
N THR A 34 1.26 2.48 -10.18
CA THR A 34 1.44 1.02 -10.28
C THR A 34 0.09 0.28 -10.34
N LEU A 35 -1.00 0.94 -9.93
CA LEU A 35 -2.31 0.31 -9.77
C LEU A 35 -3.04 0.11 -11.10
N GLU A 36 -3.98 -0.84 -11.10
CA GLU A 36 -4.94 -1.08 -12.18
C GLU A 36 -5.92 0.10 -12.36
N LEU A 37 -6.50 0.24 -13.56
CA LEU A 37 -7.32 1.40 -13.97
C LEU A 37 -8.56 1.68 -13.10
N ASN A 38 -9.01 0.68 -12.33
CA ASN A 38 -10.19 0.78 -11.46
C ASN A 38 -9.84 0.88 -9.97
N ALA A 39 -8.55 0.93 -9.64
CA ALA A 39 -8.14 1.20 -8.28
C ALA A 39 -8.37 2.67 -7.93
N TYR A 40 -8.68 2.95 -6.67
CA TYR A 40 -8.91 4.31 -6.21
C TYR A 40 -8.29 4.56 -4.83
N PRO A 41 -7.73 5.76 -4.61
CA PRO A 41 -7.26 6.21 -3.30
C PRO A 41 -8.43 6.60 -2.37
N GLU A 42 -8.32 6.27 -1.09
CA GLU A 42 -9.27 6.70 -0.05
C GLU A 42 -8.56 6.78 1.31
N LEU A 43 -8.91 7.78 2.13
CA LEU A 43 -8.45 7.84 3.52
C LEU A 43 -9.32 6.93 4.41
N ARG A 44 -8.82 5.74 4.77
CA ARG A 44 -9.54 4.80 5.63
C ARG A 44 -8.94 4.74 7.03
N ASN A 45 -9.76 4.99 8.05
CA ASN A 45 -9.34 5.03 9.45
C ASN A 45 -8.15 5.99 9.71
N GLY A 46 -8.13 7.13 9.00
CA GLY A 46 -7.07 8.13 9.12
C GLY A 46 -5.76 7.78 8.39
N HIS A 47 -5.74 6.72 7.59
CA HIS A 47 -4.56 6.29 6.84
C HIS A 47 -4.82 6.35 5.32
N PRO A 48 -3.83 6.79 4.54
CA PRO A 48 -3.87 6.66 3.08
C PRO A 48 -3.95 5.19 2.66
N SER A 49 -4.98 4.85 1.90
CA SER A 49 -5.25 3.49 1.45
C SER A 49 -5.67 3.49 -0.01
N PHE A 50 -5.42 2.38 -0.70
CA PHE A 50 -5.83 2.15 -2.08
C PHE A 50 -6.70 0.90 -2.16
N PHE A 51 -7.76 0.98 -2.96
CA PHE A 51 -8.81 -0.04 -3.06
C PHE A 51 -9.05 -0.41 -4.51
N LEU A 52 -9.38 -1.69 -4.76
CA LEU A 52 -9.86 -2.20 -6.04
C LEU A 52 -11.15 -2.98 -5.76
N ASN A 53 -12.22 -2.71 -6.52
CA ASN A 53 -13.53 -3.35 -6.34
C ASN A 53 -14.03 -3.33 -4.88
N GLY A 54 -13.75 -2.24 -4.15
CA GLY A 54 -14.12 -2.07 -2.74
C GLY A 54 -13.24 -2.83 -1.72
N GLN A 55 -12.28 -3.63 -2.18
CA GLN A 55 -11.35 -4.37 -1.33
C GLN A 55 -10.01 -3.64 -1.18
N PRO A 56 -9.38 -3.67 0.02
CA PRO A 56 -8.11 -2.99 0.26
C PRO A 56 -6.96 -3.70 -0.47
N ILE A 57 -6.25 -2.95 -1.31
CA ILE A 57 -5.01 -3.41 -1.95
C ILE A 57 -3.83 -3.17 -1.01
N ILE A 58 -3.70 -1.93 -0.53
CA ILE A 58 -2.58 -1.52 0.31
C ILE A 58 -2.96 -0.30 1.14
N SER A 59 -2.47 -0.24 2.38
CA SER A 59 -2.61 0.94 3.24
C SER A 59 -1.25 1.39 3.76
N LEU A 60 -1.06 2.68 3.92
CA LEU A 60 0.19 3.28 4.37
C LEU A 60 -0.05 4.13 5.61
N ASN A 61 0.95 4.15 6.49
CA ASN A 61 0.97 5.07 7.61
C ASN A 61 2.38 5.61 7.82
N ALA A 62 2.50 6.93 7.94
CA ALA A 62 3.68 7.60 8.43
C ALA A 62 3.71 7.54 9.97
N SER A 63 4.72 6.90 10.53
CA SER A 63 5.07 6.97 11.94
C SER A 63 6.31 7.87 12.12
N ASP A 64 6.58 8.28 13.35
CA ASP A 64 7.74 9.14 13.68
C ASP A 64 9.07 8.60 13.11
N GLN A 65 9.29 7.29 13.24
CA GLN A 65 10.56 6.65 12.87
C GLN A 65 10.53 5.88 11.55
N SER A 66 9.35 5.59 10.99
CA SER A 66 9.22 4.70 9.84
C SER A 66 7.94 4.91 9.04
N ILE A 67 7.96 4.45 7.80
CA ILE A 67 6.80 4.24 6.95
C ILE A 67 6.30 2.82 7.20
N VAL A 68 5.06 2.71 7.66
CA VAL A 68 4.37 1.44 7.84
C VAL A 68 3.57 1.16 6.58
N VAL A 69 3.84 0.03 5.93
CA VAL A 69 3.11 -0.43 4.75
C VAL A 69 2.33 -1.68 5.13
N LYS A 70 1.02 -1.64 4.88
CA LYS A 70 0.05 -2.68 5.23
C LYS A 70 -0.53 -3.28 3.95
N PRO A 71 0.12 -4.30 3.38
CA PRO A 71 -0.42 -5.04 2.23
C PRO A 71 -1.41 -6.15 2.67
N GLY A 72 -1.67 -6.32 3.97
CA GLY A 72 -2.51 -7.38 4.50
C GLY A 72 -1.79 -8.71 4.71
N ALA A 73 -2.38 -9.55 5.55
CA ALA A 73 -1.83 -10.85 5.94
C ALA A 73 -1.52 -11.82 4.77
N PRO A 74 -2.36 -11.98 3.72
CA PRO A 74 -2.08 -12.97 2.67
C PRO A 74 -0.80 -12.62 1.88
N ALA A 75 -0.61 -11.34 1.53
CA ALA A 75 0.61 -10.87 0.87
C ALA A 75 1.85 -11.10 1.77
N LEU A 76 1.78 -10.75 3.06
CA LEU A 76 2.92 -10.94 3.97
C LEU A 76 3.28 -12.41 4.16
N LYS A 77 2.29 -13.29 4.23
CA LYS A 77 2.50 -14.74 4.29
C LYS A 77 3.14 -15.26 3.01
N HIS A 78 2.71 -14.78 1.84
CA HIS A 78 3.25 -15.19 0.55
C HIS A 78 4.71 -14.76 0.37
N PHE A 79 5.03 -13.53 0.75
CA PHE A 79 6.35 -12.91 0.53
C PHE A 79 7.27 -12.90 1.76
N GLY A 80 6.93 -13.61 2.84
CA GLY A 80 7.67 -13.58 4.11
C GLY A 80 9.18 -13.75 3.92
N LYS A 81 9.60 -14.73 3.11
CA LYS A 81 11.02 -14.98 2.80
C LYS A 81 11.70 -13.81 2.07
N ASN A 82 10.98 -13.11 1.20
CA ASN A 82 11.50 -11.94 0.50
C ASN A 82 11.71 -10.77 1.47
N ILE A 83 10.79 -10.59 2.42
CA ILE A 83 10.87 -9.56 3.46
C ILE A 83 12.06 -9.82 4.39
N GLU A 84 12.24 -11.08 4.82
CA GLU A 84 13.38 -11.51 5.64
C GLU A 84 14.72 -11.29 4.93
N THR A 85 14.79 -11.65 3.64
CA THR A 85 15.99 -11.47 2.81
C THR A 85 16.34 -9.98 2.65
N ALA A 86 15.32 -9.13 2.53
CA ALA A 86 15.47 -7.68 2.47
C ALA A 86 15.81 -7.04 3.83
N LYS A 87 15.88 -7.82 4.92
CA LYS A 87 16.14 -7.38 6.30
C LYS A 87 15.17 -6.30 6.77
N ILE A 88 13.94 -6.36 6.30
CA ILE A 88 12.88 -5.41 6.66
C ILE A 88 12.15 -5.93 7.89
N LYS A 89 11.84 -5.06 8.85
CA LYS A 89 11.00 -5.41 10.00
C LYS A 89 9.57 -5.61 9.54
N PHE A 90 8.94 -6.70 9.93
CA PHE A 90 7.55 -6.97 9.63
C PHE A 90 6.84 -7.69 10.78
N ASN A 91 5.51 -7.61 10.78
CA ASN A 91 4.62 -8.39 11.62
C ASN A 91 3.56 -9.06 10.74
N SER A 92 2.52 -9.63 11.34
CA SER A 92 1.48 -10.36 10.62
C SER A 92 0.66 -9.50 9.64
N GLU A 93 0.71 -8.17 9.74
CA GLU A 93 -0.18 -7.26 9.00
C GLU A 93 0.55 -6.10 8.29
N SER A 94 1.82 -5.86 8.60
CA SER A 94 2.57 -4.72 8.08
C SER A 94 4.08 -4.98 7.99
N ILE A 95 4.74 -4.24 7.08
CA ILE A 95 6.17 -4.00 7.09
C ILE A 95 6.49 -2.59 7.56
N GLN A 96 7.63 -2.40 8.21
CA GLN A 96 8.11 -1.10 8.69
C GLN A 96 9.42 -0.76 8.00
N ILE A 97 9.43 0.38 7.30
CA ILE A 97 10.55 0.87 6.51
C ILE A 97 11.04 2.16 7.18
N PRO A 98 12.25 2.17 7.78
CA PRO A 98 12.82 3.38 8.37
C PRO A 98 12.90 4.52 7.34
N TRP A 99 12.73 5.77 7.79
CA TRP A 99 12.82 6.93 6.89
C TRP A 99 14.19 7.07 6.22
N ASP A 100 15.26 6.61 6.86
CA ASP A 100 16.62 6.62 6.31
C ASP A 100 16.86 5.50 5.26
N GLN A 101 15.99 4.49 5.24
CA GLN A 101 16.13 3.36 4.32
C GLN A 101 15.53 3.68 2.95
N GLU A 102 16.13 3.13 1.89
CA GLU A 102 15.52 3.13 0.57
C GLU A 102 14.19 2.36 0.59
N PHE A 103 13.18 2.93 -0.06
CA PHE A 103 11.88 2.28 -0.13
C PHE A 103 11.96 1.04 -1.03
N PRO A 104 11.54 -0.14 -0.54
CA PRO A 104 11.65 -1.41 -1.26
C PRO A 104 10.57 -1.50 -2.34
N THR A 105 10.71 -0.67 -3.38
CA THR A 105 9.70 -0.46 -4.43
C THR A 105 9.30 -1.78 -5.10
N ASN A 106 10.27 -2.65 -5.40
CA ASN A 106 9.99 -3.95 -6.00
C ASN A 106 9.13 -4.84 -5.11
N LEU A 107 9.39 -4.85 -3.80
CA LEU A 107 8.62 -5.66 -2.86
C LEU A 107 7.18 -5.14 -2.73
N VAL A 108 7.02 -3.82 -2.65
CA VAL A 108 5.70 -3.18 -2.55
C VAL A 108 4.88 -3.37 -3.82
N ASN A 109 5.51 -3.27 -5.00
CA ASN A 109 4.87 -3.59 -6.27
C ASN A 109 4.40 -5.05 -6.31
N SER A 110 5.22 -5.99 -5.82
CA SER A 110 4.81 -7.39 -5.71
C SER A 110 3.61 -7.59 -4.79
N PHE A 111 3.49 -6.83 -3.69
CA PHE A 111 2.30 -6.87 -2.84
C PHE A 111 1.05 -6.37 -3.56
N ILE A 112 1.17 -5.23 -4.25
CA ILE A 112 0.08 -4.61 -5.00
C ILE A 112 -0.45 -5.60 -6.03
N LYS A 113 0.41 -6.11 -6.92
CA LYS A 113 0.04 -7.07 -7.96
C LYS A 113 -0.56 -8.35 -7.41
N PHE A 114 0.00 -8.87 -6.31
CA PHE A 114 -0.56 -10.05 -5.66
C PHE A 114 -1.98 -9.78 -5.16
N ASN A 115 -2.20 -8.67 -4.46
CA ASN A 115 -3.53 -8.35 -3.93
C ASN A 115 -4.53 -8.05 -5.05
N GLU A 116 -4.14 -7.31 -6.09
CA GLU A 116 -4.99 -7.07 -7.26
C GLU A 116 -5.40 -8.38 -7.94
N ALA A 117 -4.43 -9.28 -8.19
CA ALA A 117 -4.73 -10.58 -8.77
C ALA A 117 -5.69 -11.40 -7.90
N ASN A 118 -5.52 -11.38 -6.58
CA ASN A 118 -6.45 -12.05 -5.67
C ASN A 118 -7.84 -11.41 -5.71
N ILE A 119 -7.94 -10.07 -5.70
CA ILE A 119 -9.23 -9.35 -5.74
C ILE A 119 -9.97 -9.65 -7.05
N LEU A 120 -9.27 -9.63 -8.18
CA LEU A 120 -9.84 -9.89 -9.50
C LEU A 120 -10.28 -11.36 -9.65
N ASP A 121 -9.45 -12.31 -9.25
CA ASP A 121 -9.79 -13.75 -9.26
C ASP A 121 -11.05 -14.04 -8.41
N ASN A 122 -11.17 -13.40 -7.25
CA ASN A 122 -12.35 -13.55 -6.39
C ASN A 122 -13.59 -12.81 -6.94
N ALA A 123 -13.41 -11.80 -7.80
CA ALA A 123 -14.51 -11.10 -8.45
C ALA A 123 -15.06 -11.86 -9.66
N GLU A 124 -14.23 -12.65 -10.36
CA GLU A 124 -14.65 -13.48 -11.50
C GLU A 124 -15.26 -14.84 -11.08
N GLY A 125 -15.11 -15.23 -9.80
CA GLY A 125 -15.73 -16.43 -9.23
C GLY A 125 -17.25 -16.36 -8.98
N ILE A 126 -17.91 -15.27 -9.39
CA ILE A 126 -19.37 -15.06 -9.22
C ILE A 126 -20.07 -15.12 -10.60
N ASP A 127 -19.78 -16.13 -11.41
CA ASP A 127 -20.57 -16.44 -12.62
C ASP A 127 -20.51 -17.94 -12.99
N HIS A 128 -20.56 -18.84 -12.02
CA HIS A 128 -20.84 -20.27 -12.30
C HIS A 128 -21.49 -20.95 -11.10
N ALA A 129 -22.71 -20.53 -10.77
CA ALA A 129 -23.67 -21.39 -10.08
C ALA A 129 -25.04 -21.13 -10.71
N GLU A 130 -25.47 -22.06 -11.55
CA GLU A 130 -26.85 -22.51 -11.83
C GLU A 130 -27.00 -22.97 -13.29
N ASP A 131 -26.77 -24.27 -13.52
CA ASP A 131 -27.67 -25.14 -14.30
C ASP A 131 -27.71 -26.53 -13.64
#